data_AF-A0A848Z7M2-F1
#
_entry.id   AF-A0A848Z7M2-F1
#
_cell.length_a   1.000
_cell.length_b   1.000
_cell.length_c   1.000
_cell.angle_alpha   90.00
_cell.angle_beta   90.00
_cell.angle_gamma   90.00
#
_symmetry.space_group_name_H-M   'P 1'
#
loop_
_entity.id
_entity.type
_entity.pdbx_description
1 polymer ?
#
loop_
_entity_poly.entity_id
_entity_poly.type
_entity_poly.pdbx_seq_one_letter_code
_entity_poly.pdbx_strand_id
1 'polypeptide(L)'
;MSDSHHSSAIVNIPNGLNRLMGDSVLYRQMLELFAGDLHHSIQKIRDAYSAGDATLLRYEAHSLKGAAANLSVEQLSEIAYDLEQHGKNRTLDMVGPGMDSLQAAAAELTNYIKTVDWPAITREP
;
A
#
# COMPACT_ATOMS: atom_id res chain seq x y z
N MET A 1 -4.21 29.90 -4.73
CA MET A 1 -3.62 29.01 -3.72
C MET A 1 -4.05 27.61 -4.13
N SER A 2 -3.12 26.78 -4.59
CA SER A 2 -3.42 25.51 -5.27
C SER A 2 -4.01 24.49 -4.33
N ASP A 3 -5.31 24.23 -4.47
CA ASP A 3 -5.89 22.93 -4.11
C ASP A 3 -5.55 21.95 -5.23
N SER A 4 -4.42 21.27 -5.08
CA SER A 4 -4.08 20.09 -5.86
C SER A 4 -4.24 18.86 -4.96
N HIS A 5 -5.47 18.59 -4.51
CA HIS A 5 -5.83 17.23 -4.11
C HIS A 5 -5.88 16.38 -5.38
N HIS A 6 -4.72 15.93 -5.86
CA HIS A 6 -4.70 14.74 -6.71
C HIS A 6 -5.29 13.63 -5.85
N SER A 7 -6.55 13.29 -6.08
CA SER A 7 -7.15 12.05 -5.61
C SER A 7 -6.42 10.94 -6.36
N SER A 8 -5.22 10.61 -5.89
CA SER A 8 -4.47 9.45 -6.36
C SER A 8 -5.30 8.26 -5.91
N ALA A 9 -5.83 7.50 -6.88
CA ALA A 9 -6.61 6.33 -6.56
C ALA A 9 -5.74 5.39 -5.71
N ILE A 10 -6.30 4.84 -4.62
CA ILE A 10 -5.59 3.88 -3.75
C ILE A 10 -4.95 2.76 -4.56
N VAL A 11 -5.65 2.32 -5.61
CA VAL A 11 -5.25 1.25 -6.52
C VAL A 11 -5.40 1.71 -7.96
N ASN A 12 -4.37 1.46 -8.77
CA ASN A 12 -4.42 1.62 -10.21
C ASN A 12 -4.86 0.30 -10.86
N ILE A 13 -6.19 0.12 -10.95
CA ILE A 13 -6.83 -1.11 -11.46
C ILE A 13 -6.35 -1.48 -12.87
N PRO A 14 -6.29 -0.56 -13.88
CA PRO A 14 -5.81 -0.92 -15.21
C PRO A 14 -4.39 -1.49 -15.21
N ASN A 15 -3.47 -0.88 -14.46
CA ASN A 15 -2.09 -1.36 -14.38
C ASN A 15 -2.00 -2.71 -13.66
N GLY A 16 -2.73 -2.87 -12.56
CA GLY A 16 -2.77 -4.13 -11.81
C GLY A 16 -3.35 -5.28 -12.62
N LEU A 17 -4.44 -5.05 -13.36
CA LEU A 17 -5.03 -6.03 -14.28
C LEU A 17 -4.10 -6.39 -15.42
N ASN A 18 -3.42 -5.41 -16.02
CA ASN A 18 -2.49 -5.67 -17.13
C ASN A 18 -1.36 -6.62 -16.72
N ARG A 19 -0.87 -6.53 -15.48
CA ARG A 19 0.13 -7.46 -14.92
C ARG A 19 -0.37 -8.91 -14.83
N LEU A 20 -1.68 -9.09 -14.80
CA LEU A 20 -2.36 -10.38 -14.72
C LEU A 20 -3.17 -10.68 -16.00
N MET A 21 -2.76 -10.09 -17.13
CA MET A 21 -3.35 -10.33 -18.45
C MET A 21 -4.88 -10.11 -18.49
N GLY A 22 -5.39 -9.18 -17.69
CA GLY A 22 -6.81 -8.86 -17.60
C GLY A 22 -7.63 -9.82 -16.72
N ASP A 23 -7.00 -10.75 -16.00
CA ASP A 23 -7.70 -11.64 -15.07
C ASP A 23 -8.12 -10.89 -13.79
N SER A 24 -9.33 -10.33 -13.83
CA SER A 24 -9.91 -9.57 -12.73
C SER A 24 -10.23 -10.40 -11.50
N VAL A 25 -10.51 -11.70 -11.66
CA VAL A 25 -10.76 -12.61 -10.53
C VAL A 25 -9.46 -12.87 -9.78
N LEU A 26 -8.38 -13.19 -10.51
CA LEU A 26 -7.07 -13.38 -9.91
C LEU A 26 -6.55 -12.10 -9.26
N TYR A 27 -6.71 -10.96 -9.92
CA TYR A 27 -6.26 -9.68 -9.37
C TYR A 27 -6.96 -9.32 -8.07
N ARG A 28 -8.29 -9.49 -8.03
CA ARG A 28 -9.07 -9.29 -6.82
C ARG A 28 -8.60 -10.21 -5.69
N GLN A 29 -8.37 -11.49 -5.95
CA GLN A 29 -7.88 -12.43 -4.94
C GLN A 29 -6.51 -12.01 -4.37
N MET A 30 -5.60 -11.54 -5.24
CA MET A 30 -4.29 -11.05 -4.81
C MET A 30 -4.40 -9.79 -3.93
N LEU A 31 -5.31 -8.88 -4.28
CA LEU A 31 -5.59 -7.70 -3.45
C LEU A 31 -6.24 -8.06 -2.11
N GLU A 32 -7.15 -9.04 -2.07
CA GLU A 32 -7.76 -9.53 -0.84
C GLU A 32 -6.73 -10.20 0.09
N LEU A 33 -5.82 -11.02 -0.46
CA LEU A 33 -4.72 -11.62 0.30
C LEU A 33 -3.79 -10.54 0.87
N PHE A 34 -3.37 -9.59 0.03
CA PHE A 34 -2.53 -8.48 0.48
C PHE A 34 -3.21 -7.65 1.57
N ALA A 35 -4.50 -7.30 1.41
CA ALA A 35 -5.25 -6.55 2.42
C ALA A 35 -5.40 -7.33 3.74
N GLY A 36 -5.53 -8.65 3.69
CA GLY A 36 -5.52 -9.53 4.86
C GLY A 36 -4.20 -9.48 5.64
N ASP A 37 -3.08 -9.36 4.93
CA ASP A 37 -1.73 -9.33 5.52
C ASP A 37 -1.29 -7.92 5.98
N LEU A 38 -1.99 -6.87 5.59
CA LEU A 38 -1.62 -5.48 5.91
C LEU A 38 -1.57 -5.22 7.42
N HIS A 39 -2.49 -5.79 8.20
CA HIS A 39 -2.48 -5.61 9.65
C HIS A 39 -1.13 -6.03 10.25
N HIS A 40 -0.63 -7.20 9.86
CA HIS A 40 0.63 -7.73 10.37
C HIS A 40 1.82 -6.90 9.89
N SER A 41 1.84 -6.49 8.62
CA SER A 41 2.87 -5.61 8.07
C SER A 41 2.95 -4.26 8.81
N ILE A 42 1.79 -3.63 9.06
CA ILE A 42 1.70 -2.36 9.79
C ILE A 42 2.17 -2.54 11.24
N GLN A 43 1.82 -3.65 11.88
CA GLN A 43 2.25 -3.93 13.25
C GLN A 43 3.78 -4.03 13.36
N LYS A 44 4.44 -4.72 12.42
CA LYS A 44 5.91 -4.80 12.41
C LYS A 44 6.58 -3.43 12.28
N ILE A 45 6.06 -2.56 11.41
CA ILE A 45 6.58 -1.19 11.25
C ILE A 45 6.36 -0.39 12.55
N ARG A 46 5.18 -0.54 13.18
CA ARG A 46 4.85 0.10 14.47
C ARG A 46 5.78 -0.35 15.59
N ASP A 47 6.09 -1.65 15.66
CA ASP A 47 6.98 -2.22 16.66
C ASP A 47 8.40 -1.70 16.48
N ALA A 48 8.90 -1.67 15.24
CA ALA A 48 10.20 -1.10 14.92
C ALA A 48 10.29 0.38 15.30
N TYR A 49 9.24 1.17 15.00
CA TYR A 49 9.13 2.56 15.40
C TYR A 49 9.18 2.73 16.92
N SER A 50 8.36 1.95 17.64
CA SER A 50 8.25 2.02 19.10
C SER A 50 9.54 1.60 19.81
N ALA A 51 10.31 0.69 19.20
CA ALA A 51 11.62 0.27 19.69
C ALA A 51 12.75 1.26 19.36
N GLY A 52 12.48 2.31 18.58
CA GLY A 52 13.52 3.23 18.09
C GLY A 52 14.48 2.60 17.06
N ASP A 53 14.10 1.46 16.46
CA ASP A 53 14.92 0.74 15.49
C ASP A 53 14.70 1.27 14.07
N ALA A 54 15.44 2.31 13.73
CA ALA A 54 15.40 2.91 12.39
C ALA A 54 15.80 1.93 11.27
N THR A 55 16.63 0.92 11.56
CA THR A 55 17.07 -0.05 10.56
C THR A 55 15.96 -1.03 10.23
N LEU A 56 15.30 -1.56 11.27
CA LEU A 56 14.16 -2.44 11.10
C LEU A 56 12.97 -1.71 10.49
N LEU A 57 12.71 -0.47 10.91
CA LEU A 57 11.65 0.36 10.31
C LEU A 57 11.86 0.54 8.80
N ARG A 58 13.08 0.86 8.38
CA ARG A 58 13.43 0.96 6.96
C ARG A 58 13.18 -0.36 6.22
N TYR A 59 13.57 -1.48 6.81
CA TYR A 59 13.42 -2.79 6.19
C TYR A 59 11.95 -3.20 6.01
N GLU A 60 11.15 -3.10 7.06
CA GLU A 60 9.73 -3.46 7.03
C GLU A 60 8.94 -2.53 6.09
N ALA A 61 9.24 -1.22 6.11
CA ALA A 61 8.64 -0.26 5.19
C ALA A 61 9.04 -0.54 3.73
N HIS A 62 10.30 -0.89 3.46
CA HIS A 62 10.76 -1.29 2.12
C HIS A 62 10.03 -2.54 1.60
N SER A 63 9.84 -3.54 2.46
CA SER A 63 9.11 -4.76 2.12
C SER A 63 7.66 -4.46 1.77
N LEU A 64 6.98 -3.65 2.58
CA LEU A 64 5.59 -3.24 2.33
C LEU A 64 5.47 -2.44 1.02
N LYS A 65 6.39 -1.49 0.77
CA LYS A 65 6.45 -0.73 -0.47
C LYS A 65 6.50 -1.66 -1.68
N GLY A 66 7.40 -2.64 -1.68
CA GLY A 66 7.54 -3.59 -2.79
C GLY A 66 6.28 -4.41 -3.04
N ALA A 67 5.66 -4.92 -1.97
CA ALA A 67 4.41 -5.68 -2.07
C ALA A 67 3.26 -4.83 -2.63
N ALA A 68 3.10 -3.59 -2.15
CA ALA A 68 2.09 -2.65 -2.63
C ALA A 68 2.30 -2.26 -4.10
N ALA A 69 3.54 -1.92 -4.48
CA ALA A 69 3.91 -1.56 -5.84
C ALA A 69 3.68 -2.71 -6.83
N ASN A 70 3.90 -3.95 -6.42
CA ASN A 70 3.67 -5.13 -7.26
C ASN A 70 2.19 -5.29 -7.65
N LEU A 71 1.28 -4.86 -6.77
CA LEU A 71 -0.16 -4.90 -6.96
C LEU A 71 -0.76 -3.57 -7.42
N SER A 72 0.08 -2.59 -7.77
CA SER A 72 -0.36 -1.24 -8.17
C SER A 72 -1.23 -0.55 -7.10
N VAL A 73 -0.95 -0.81 -5.82
CA VAL A 73 -1.56 -0.11 -4.68
C VAL A 73 -0.70 1.11 -4.35
N GLU A 74 -0.80 2.11 -5.20
CA GLU A 74 0.14 3.24 -5.31
C GLU A 74 0.24 4.03 -4.01
N GLN A 75 -0.90 4.37 -3.39
CA GLN A 75 -0.94 5.15 -2.16
C GLN A 75 -0.20 4.47 -1.00
N LEU A 76 -0.40 3.16 -0.79
CA LEU A 76 0.34 2.43 0.25
C LEU A 76 1.83 2.31 -0.07
N SER A 77 2.19 2.17 -1.35
CA SER A 77 3.59 2.14 -1.77
C SER A 77 4.28 3.48 -1.48
N GLU A 78 3.62 4.60 -1.74
CA GLU A 78 4.16 5.95 -1.49
C GLU A 78 4.35 6.19 0.01
N ILE A 79 3.35 5.90 0.83
CA ILE A 79 3.46 6.04 2.29
C ILE A 79 4.58 5.16 2.85
N ALA A 80 4.67 3.91 2.38
CA ALA A 80 5.73 2.99 2.81
C ALA A 80 7.12 3.47 2.35
N TYR A 81 7.22 4.12 1.19
CA TYR A 81 8.46 4.75 0.74
C TYR A 81 8.89 5.91 1.64
N ASP A 82 7.96 6.77 2.07
CA ASP A 82 8.28 7.86 2.99
C ASP A 82 8.76 7.34 4.35
N LEU A 83 8.08 6.32 4.88
CA LEU A 83 8.51 5.62 6.10
C LEU A 83 9.91 4.98 5.93
N GLU A 84 10.17 4.36 4.78
CA GLU A 84 11.50 3.84 4.45
C GLU A 84 12.57 4.95 4.47
N GLN A 85 12.26 6.14 3.94
CA GLN A 85 13.20 7.27 3.97
C GLN A 85 13.43 7.78 5.40
N HIS A 86 12.40 7.84 6.25
CA HIS A 86 12.56 8.21 7.65
C HIS A 86 13.45 7.22 8.41
N GLY A 87 13.29 5.92 8.19
CA GLY A 87 14.18 4.89 8.75
C GLY A 87 15.61 5.03 8.23
N LYS A 88 15.79 5.26 6.93
CA LYS A 88 17.10 5.48 6.29
C LYS A 88 17.83 6.70 6.86
N ASN A 89 17.11 7.80 7.06
CA ASN A 89 17.66 9.07 7.53
C ASN A 89 17.69 9.20 9.06
N ARG A 90 17.18 8.19 9.78
CA ARG A 90 17.07 8.17 11.25
C ARG A 90 16.23 9.33 11.83
N THR A 91 15.21 9.78 11.11
CA THR A 91 14.28 10.83 11.53
C THR A 91 12.98 10.24 12.07
N LEU A 92 13.10 9.44 13.14
CA LEU A 92 11.97 8.69 13.72
C LEU A 92 10.91 9.58 14.36
N ASP A 93 11.27 10.78 14.80
CA ASP A 93 10.36 11.83 15.28
C ASP A 93 9.30 12.23 14.23
N MET A 94 9.59 12.01 12.95
CA MET A 94 8.71 12.35 11.82
C MET A 94 7.83 11.18 11.34
N VAL A 95 7.97 9.98 11.93
CA VAL A 95 7.28 8.75 11.47
C VAL A 95 5.79 8.72 11.82
N GLY A 96 5.37 9.37 12.92
CA GLY A 96 4.00 9.31 13.44
C GLY A 96 2.92 9.59 12.39
N PRO A 97 2.96 10.73 11.68
CA PRO A 97 1.98 11.03 10.63
C PRO A 97 1.95 9.99 9.50
N GLY A 98 3.10 9.40 9.15
CA GLY A 98 3.18 8.33 8.16
C GLY A 98 2.50 7.04 8.63
N MET A 99 2.59 6.71 9.93
CA MET A 99 1.89 5.56 10.52
C MET A 99 0.37 5.75 10.50
N ASP A 100 -0.12 6.95 10.81
CA ASP A 100 -1.55 7.26 10.78
C ASP A 100 -2.09 7.17 9.34
N SER A 101 -1.34 7.73 8.38
CA SER A 101 -1.66 7.65 6.96
C SER A 101 -1.67 6.20 6.46
N LEU A 102 -0.70 5.38 6.89
CA LEU A 102 -0.61 3.97 6.52
C LEU A 102 -1.83 3.18 7.02
N GLN A 103 -2.26 3.43 8.25
CA GLN A 103 -3.44 2.80 8.84
C GLN A 103 -4.73 3.21 8.11
N ALA A 104 -4.86 4.48 7.76
CA ALA A 104 -6.01 4.99 7.01
C ALA A 104 -6.08 4.38 5.61
N ALA A 105 -4.97 4.39 4.87
CA ALA A 105 -4.89 3.81 3.52
C ALA A 105 -5.19 2.30 3.50
N ALA A 106 -4.79 1.55 4.53
CA ALA A 106 -5.10 0.12 4.64
C ALA A 106 -6.61 -0.14 4.84
N ALA A 107 -7.27 0.68 5.65
CA ALA A 107 -8.73 0.62 5.82
C ALA A 107 -9.45 1.03 4.52
N GLU A 108 -8.94 2.07 3.86
CA GLU A 108 -9.47 2.57 2.60
C GLU A 108 -9.37 1.49 1.49
N LEU A 109 -8.22 0.81 1.35
CA LEU A 109 -8.04 -0.30 0.42
C LEU A 109 -9.05 -1.43 0.67
N THR A 110 -9.24 -1.81 1.95
CA THR A 110 -10.17 -2.87 2.33
C THR A 110 -11.60 -2.54 1.92
N ASN A 111 -11.99 -1.26 2.03
CA ASN A 111 -13.30 -0.80 1.58
C ASN A 111 -13.38 -0.75 0.06
N TYR A 112 -12.35 -0.22 -0.59
CA TYR A 112 -12.25 -0.11 -2.04
C TYR A 112 -12.46 -1.46 -2.73
N ILE A 113 -11.76 -2.52 -2.28
CA ILE A 113 -11.90 -3.88 -2.83
C ILE A 113 -13.36 -4.38 -2.83
N LYS A 114 -14.15 -4.00 -1.81
CA LYS A 114 -15.57 -4.40 -1.67
C LYS A 114 -16.52 -3.60 -2.55
N THR A 115 -16.16 -2.37 -2.92
CA THR A 115 -17.04 -1.45 -3.63
C THR A 115 -16.70 -1.30 -5.11
N VAL A 116 -15.51 -1.76 -5.53
CA VAL A 116 -15.09 -1.73 -6.94
C VAL A 116 -16.03 -2.59 -7.79
N ASP A 117 -16.47 -2.01 -8.90
CA ASP A 117 -17.07 -2.76 -9.99
C ASP A 117 -15.94 -3.43 -10.78
N TRP A 118 -15.81 -4.75 -10.60
CA TRP A 118 -14.72 -5.50 -11.21
C TRP A 118 -15.03 -5.74 -12.69
N PRO A 119 -14.12 -5.36 -13.61
CA PRO A 119 -14.36 -5.57 -15.03
C PRO A 119 -14.53 -7.05 -15.32
N ALA A 120 -15.51 -7.37 -16.16
CA ALA A 120 -15.71 -8.74 -16.64
C ALA A 120 -14.44 -9.22 -17.34
N ILE A 121 -14.13 -10.52 -17.21
CA ILE A 121 -13.02 -11.13 -17.92
C ILE A 121 -13.31 -11.02 -19.42
N THR A 122 -12.69 -10.06 -20.11
CA THR A 122 -12.69 -10.00 -21.56
C THR A 122 -11.62 -10.96 -22.05
N ARG A 123 -12.02 -12.20 -22.37
CA ARG A 123 -11.20 -13.05 -23.22
C ARG A 123 -11.26 -12.45 -24.62
N GLU A 124 -10.19 -11.80 -25.06
CA GLU A 124 -10.04 -11.56 -26.50
C GLU A 124 -10.00 -12.93 -27.20
N PRO A 125 -10.72 -13.10 -28.32
CA PRO A 125 -10.81 -14.37 -29.06
C PRO A 125 -9.48 -14.85 -29.63
#